data_AF-A0AAW3KHQ2-F1
#
_entry.id   AF-A0AAW3KHQ2-F1
#
_cell.length_a   1.000
_cell.length_b   1.000
_cell.length_c   1.000
_cell.angle_alpha   90.00
_cell.angle_beta   90.00
_cell.angle_gamma   90.00
#
_symmetry.space_group_name_H-M   'P 1'
#
loop_
_entity.id
_entity.type
_entity.pdbx_description
1 polymer ?
#
loop_
_entity_poly.entity_id
_entity_poly.type
_entity_poly.pdbx_seq_one_letter_code
_entity_poly.pdbx_strand_id
1 'polypeptide(L)'
;MSRQQLAVLAIWLFPAFVIASAPVAQTPISSKAALARYLHDTPPGTSPLDDLSPGGRKRFLGQLDFGQHGLRSIPLEDLANELTHPQIVRLLALFGAEQYASEGLTPAEQATRKREREQDAAARGCTVDTCTESDVEERYDELVLQKAESSLPDTRRFALAGNHYDRLFGSHQTPERLRSTSYADLRLLRRAAEEAVFYVPSSAHIAQLRMDLTEMQRRNMVGDRDFAGLHRALVASRDFDAASRLARSHPHMDADNVPAFHMPGSLPPGQPTALTVDAQNNTMSRQPFDLTAPLRIVVVASCHFSKDAARAIEADAQLRPIFTRDAIWLASQNEYFSSVSEWNREFPGQPIHLAWQDSEWSMLDSWAMPTFYVFRHGRLVKKFSGWHDMKTLKQSLHEAGVLH
;
A
#
# COMPACT_ATOMS: atom_id res chain seq x y z
N MET A 1 -29.09 45.06 62.47
CA MET A 1 -27.66 45.47 62.52
C MET A 1 -27.12 45.50 61.10
N SER A 2 -26.59 46.66 60.68
CA SER A 2 -26.12 47.07 59.33
C SER A 2 -25.00 46.15 58.79
N ARG A 3 -24.97 45.69 57.52
CA ARG A 3 -24.68 46.34 56.19
C ARG A 3 -23.25 46.95 56.04
N GLN A 4 -22.61 46.60 54.90
CA GLN A 4 -21.38 47.12 54.22
C GLN A 4 -20.11 46.24 54.36
N GLN A 5 -19.26 45.93 53.36
CA GLN A 5 -19.00 46.26 51.93
C GLN A 5 -18.13 45.11 51.33
N LEU A 6 -18.40 44.51 50.16
CA LEU A 6 -17.98 44.87 48.78
C LEU A 6 -16.46 45.08 48.53
N ALA A 7 -15.83 44.10 47.85
CA ALA A 7 -14.78 44.33 46.83
C ALA A 7 -14.64 43.07 45.95
N VAL A 8 -15.18 43.11 44.73
CA VAL A 8 -14.97 42.12 43.67
C VAL A 8 -13.86 42.64 42.76
N LEU A 9 -12.74 41.92 42.69
CA LEU A 9 -11.66 42.18 41.74
C LEU A 9 -12.00 41.49 40.41
N ALA A 10 -12.31 42.26 39.37
CA ALA A 10 -12.43 41.77 38.00
C ALA A 10 -11.03 41.76 37.35
N ILE A 11 -10.44 40.57 37.20
CA ILE A 11 -9.23 40.37 36.39
C ILE A 11 -9.69 40.15 34.96
N TRP A 12 -9.34 41.10 34.08
CA TRP A 12 -9.47 40.96 32.64
C TRP A 12 -8.45 39.94 32.13
N LEU A 13 -8.90 38.71 31.86
CA LEU A 13 -8.16 37.75 31.04
C LEU A 13 -8.43 38.10 29.57
N PHE A 14 -7.47 38.78 28.94
CA PHE A 14 -7.41 38.83 27.49
C PHE A 14 -7.13 37.41 26.97
N PRO A 15 -7.98 36.82 26.11
CA PRO A 15 -7.59 35.63 25.38
C PRO A 15 -6.47 36.05 24.43
N ALA A 16 -5.26 35.52 24.64
CA ALA A 16 -4.25 35.52 23.62
C ALA A 16 -4.79 34.67 22.46
N PHE A 17 -5.41 35.33 21.48
CA PHE A 17 -5.66 34.74 20.18
C PHE A 17 -4.29 34.39 19.59
N VAL A 18 -3.91 33.12 19.71
CA VAL A 18 -2.92 32.54 18.80
C VAL A 18 -3.58 32.58 17.44
N ILE A 19 -3.27 33.63 16.68
CA ILE A 19 -3.58 33.67 15.25
C ILE A 19 -2.71 32.58 14.65
N ALA A 20 -3.30 31.40 14.43
CA ALA A 20 -2.73 30.43 13.53
C ALA A 20 -2.62 31.11 12.17
N SER A 21 -1.42 31.49 11.77
CA SER A 21 -1.15 32.01 10.45
C SER A 21 -1.67 31.00 9.45
N ALA A 22 -2.71 31.36 8.68
CA ALA A 22 -3.14 30.57 7.54
C ALA A 22 -1.91 30.37 6.64
N PRO A 23 -1.62 29.15 6.15
CA PRO A 23 -0.53 28.96 5.22
C PRO A 23 -0.76 29.86 4.01
N VAL A 24 0.24 30.69 3.70
CA VAL A 24 0.28 31.44 2.45
C VAL A 24 0.01 30.43 1.35
N ALA A 25 -0.99 30.67 0.50
CA ALA A 25 -1.36 29.79 -0.59
C ALA A 25 -0.19 29.69 -1.58
N GLN A 26 0.75 28.78 -1.29
CA GLN A 26 1.90 28.50 -2.12
C GLN A 26 1.41 27.69 -3.30
N THR A 27 1.76 28.11 -4.53
CA THR A 27 1.42 27.33 -5.71
C THR A 27 2.06 25.94 -5.59
N PRO A 28 1.29 24.85 -5.70
CA PRO A 28 1.82 23.50 -5.59
C PRO A 28 2.97 23.25 -6.57
N ILE A 29 3.99 22.55 -6.11
CA ILE A 29 5.10 22.06 -6.92
C ILE A 29 4.56 20.99 -7.87
N SER A 30 4.34 21.38 -9.12
CA SER A 30 3.75 20.53 -10.15
C SER A 30 4.74 20.01 -11.19
N SER A 31 6.04 20.30 -11.06
CA SER A 31 7.06 19.83 -12.01
C SER A 31 8.44 19.67 -11.37
N LYS A 32 9.30 18.89 -12.02
CA LYS A 32 10.72 18.75 -11.63
C LYS A 32 11.46 20.07 -11.61
N ALA A 33 11.18 20.98 -12.54
CA ALA A 33 11.80 22.30 -12.58
C ALA A 33 11.32 23.21 -11.44
N ALA A 34 10.05 23.09 -11.03
CA ALA A 34 9.54 23.77 -9.84
C ALA A 34 10.16 23.20 -8.56
N LEU A 35 10.32 21.88 -8.48
CA LEU A 35 10.97 21.22 -7.35
C LEU A 35 12.44 21.64 -7.23
N ALA A 36 13.18 21.66 -8.34
CA ALA A 36 14.57 22.10 -8.36
C ALA A 36 14.72 23.56 -7.89
N ARG A 37 13.84 24.46 -8.34
CA ARG A 37 13.82 25.85 -7.86
C ARG A 37 13.50 25.93 -6.37
N TYR A 38 12.47 25.22 -5.91
CA TYR A 38 12.12 25.15 -4.50
C TYR A 38 13.31 24.70 -3.64
N LEU A 39 14.01 23.63 -4.05
CA LEU A 39 15.18 23.12 -3.33
C LEU A 39 16.37 24.09 -3.35
N HIS A 40 16.51 24.91 -4.39
CA HIS A 40 17.56 25.93 -4.50
C HIS A 40 17.25 27.16 -3.65
N ASP A 41 16.00 27.65 -3.70
CA ASP A 41 15.58 28.91 -3.10
C ASP A 41 15.25 28.77 -1.60
N THR A 42 14.98 27.56 -1.12
CA THR A 42 14.60 27.31 0.28
C THR A 42 15.83 27.07 1.15
N PRO A 43 16.09 27.92 2.17
CA PRO A 43 17.22 27.71 3.08
C PRO A 43 17.12 26.39 3.87
N PRO A 44 18.26 25.74 4.20
CA PRO A 44 18.26 24.57 5.08
C PRO A 44 17.56 24.85 6.42
N GLY A 45 16.77 23.89 6.89
CA GLY A 45 16.04 23.96 8.16
C GLY A 45 14.72 24.75 8.09
N THR A 46 14.32 25.22 6.90
CA THR A 46 13.06 25.96 6.71
C THR A 46 12.03 25.18 5.88
N SER A 47 12.46 24.12 5.18
CA SER A 47 11.56 23.30 4.37
C SER A 47 10.88 22.24 5.23
N PRO A 48 9.58 21.92 5.00
CA PRO A 48 8.98 20.70 5.53
C PRO A 48 9.75 19.41 5.14
N LEU A 49 10.55 19.44 4.06
CA LEU A 49 11.43 18.32 3.69
C LEU A 49 12.58 18.09 4.69
N ASP A 50 12.92 19.08 5.51
CA ASP A 50 13.97 18.99 6.52
C ASP A 50 13.49 18.25 7.79
N ASP A 51 12.19 17.93 7.89
CA ASP A 51 11.66 17.06 8.95
C ASP A 51 12.06 15.58 8.75
N LEU A 52 12.42 15.19 7.51
CA LEU A 52 12.88 13.84 7.16
C LEU A 52 14.38 13.65 7.45
N SER A 53 14.78 12.42 7.74
CA SER A 53 16.19 12.01 7.72
C SER A 53 16.83 12.23 6.34
N PRO A 54 18.17 12.34 6.24
CA PRO A 54 18.84 12.43 4.94
C PRO A 54 18.42 11.31 3.96
N GLY A 55 18.40 10.05 4.41
CA GLY A 55 17.95 8.92 3.60
C GLY A 55 16.46 8.97 3.27
N GLY A 56 15.60 9.30 4.24
CA GLY A 56 14.16 9.46 4.01
C GLY A 56 13.84 10.56 3.00
N ARG A 57 14.55 11.69 3.06
CA ARG A 57 14.45 12.78 2.08
C ARG A 57 14.94 12.35 0.70
N LYS A 58 16.07 11.64 0.62
CA LYS A 58 16.61 11.09 -0.62
C LYS A 58 15.59 10.15 -1.29
N ARG A 59 15.03 9.19 -0.55
CA ARG A 59 14.01 8.26 -1.05
C ARG A 59 12.73 8.97 -1.46
N PHE A 60 12.24 9.90 -0.65
CA PHE A 60 11.05 10.69 -0.97
C PHE A 60 11.23 11.44 -2.30
N LEU A 61 12.31 12.21 -2.43
CA LEU A 61 12.57 13.01 -3.64
C LEU A 61 12.86 12.13 -4.87
N GLY A 62 13.57 11.00 -4.69
CA GLY A 62 13.95 10.09 -5.77
C GLY A 62 12.76 9.34 -6.39
N GLN A 63 11.69 9.13 -5.62
CA GLN A 63 10.49 8.43 -6.07
C GLN A 63 9.36 9.38 -6.53
N LEU A 64 9.51 10.70 -6.37
CA LEU A 64 8.55 11.66 -6.94
C LEU A 64 8.49 11.52 -8.45
N ASP A 65 7.28 11.42 -8.98
CA ASP A 65 7.06 11.36 -10.41
C ASP A 65 6.06 12.39 -10.91
N PHE A 66 6.44 13.07 -11.99
CA PHE A 66 5.70 14.17 -12.58
C PHE A 66 5.33 13.83 -14.03
N GLY A 67 4.04 13.88 -14.35
CA GLY A 67 3.51 13.77 -15.70
C GLY A 67 3.25 15.13 -16.34
N GLN A 68 2.60 15.13 -17.51
CA GLN A 68 2.24 16.37 -18.24
C GLN A 68 1.23 17.25 -17.49
N HIS A 69 0.45 16.67 -16.58
CA HIS A 69 -0.60 17.34 -15.83
C HIS A 69 -0.26 17.56 -14.34
N GLY A 70 1.01 17.42 -13.96
CA GLY A 70 1.46 17.61 -12.58
C GLY A 70 1.99 16.32 -11.95
N LEU A 71 1.89 16.24 -10.62
CA LEU A 71 2.34 15.09 -9.85
C LEU A 71 1.54 13.82 -10.22
N ARG A 72 2.23 12.76 -10.62
CA ARG A 72 1.64 11.45 -10.94
C ARG A 72 1.71 10.48 -9.78
N SER A 73 2.79 10.54 -8.99
CA SER A 73 2.99 9.64 -7.85
C SER A 73 3.78 10.34 -6.74
N ILE A 74 3.42 10.01 -5.49
CA ILE A 74 4.07 10.48 -4.28
C ILE A 74 4.34 9.30 -3.34
N PRO A 75 5.59 9.08 -2.91
CA PRO A 75 5.90 8.03 -1.94
C PRO A 75 5.43 8.44 -0.54
N LEU A 76 4.70 7.55 0.14
CA LEU A 76 4.17 7.81 1.49
C LEU A 76 4.91 7.05 2.59
N GLU A 77 5.77 6.09 2.24
CA GLU A 77 6.35 5.15 3.20
C GLU A 77 7.28 5.84 4.20
N ASP A 78 8.27 6.62 3.74
CA ASP A 78 9.16 7.36 4.64
C ASP A 78 8.41 8.43 5.44
N LEU A 79 7.35 9.02 4.86
CA LEU A 79 6.50 9.97 5.59
C LEU A 79 5.85 9.29 6.80
N ALA A 80 5.24 8.12 6.59
CA ALA A 80 4.59 7.36 7.65
C ALA A 80 5.58 6.82 8.72
N ASN A 81 6.84 6.60 8.34
CA ASN A 81 7.85 6.02 9.21
C ASN A 81 8.71 7.03 9.98
N GLU A 82 8.61 8.32 9.66
CA GLU A 82 9.46 9.37 10.25
C GLU A 82 8.69 10.59 10.75
N LEU A 83 7.52 10.88 10.19
CA LEU A 83 6.81 12.12 10.41
C LEU A 83 5.51 11.89 11.19
N THR A 84 5.11 12.90 11.96
CA THR A 84 3.78 12.98 12.56
C THR A 84 2.74 13.41 11.53
N HIS A 85 1.46 13.11 11.72
CA HIS A 85 0.39 13.55 10.79
C HIS A 85 0.50 15.04 10.40
N PRO A 86 0.66 16.00 11.33
CA PRO A 86 0.78 17.42 10.95
C PRO A 86 1.99 17.73 10.07
N GLN A 87 3.11 17.02 10.25
CA GLN A 87 4.29 17.16 9.39
C GLN A 87 4.03 16.59 7.99
N ILE A 88 3.38 15.44 7.90
CA ILE A 88 2.97 14.84 6.62
C ILE A 88 2.08 15.81 5.85
N VAL A 89 1.05 16.37 6.48
CA VAL A 89 0.15 17.36 5.85
C VAL A 89 0.92 18.56 5.32
N ARG A 90 1.83 19.15 6.12
CA ARG A 90 2.66 20.30 5.67
C ARG A 90 3.56 19.95 4.49
N LEU A 91 4.17 18.78 4.51
CA LEU A 91 5.06 18.33 3.43
C LEU A 91 4.24 18.07 2.15
N LEU A 92 3.11 17.38 2.24
CA LEU A 92 2.23 17.11 1.10
C LEU A 92 1.58 18.38 0.53
N ALA A 93 1.37 19.42 1.35
CA ALA A 93 0.87 20.72 0.90
C ALA A 93 1.81 21.41 -0.10
N LEU A 94 3.12 21.13 -0.05
CA LEU A 94 4.06 21.60 -1.07
C LEU A 94 3.67 21.10 -2.47
N PHE A 95 2.92 20.00 -2.57
CA PHE A 95 2.53 19.36 -3.81
C PHE A 95 1.01 19.35 -4.06
N GLY A 96 0.21 19.97 -3.19
CA GLY A 96 -1.26 19.93 -3.28
C GLY A 96 -1.83 18.52 -3.10
N ALA A 97 -1.19 17.72 -2.24
CA ALA A 97 -1.44 16.31 -2.03
C ALA A 97 -1.92 15.98 -0.60
N GLU A 98 -2.39 16.97 0.16
CA GLU A 98 -2.72 16.86 1.59
C GLU A 98 -3.76 15.79 1.89
N GLN A 99 -4.70 15.55 0.94
CA GLN A 99 -5.71 14.50 1.06
C GLN A 99 -5.13 13.08 1.18
N TYR A 100 -3.85 12.87 0.84
CA TYR A 100 -3.17 11.59 0.93
C TYR A 100 -2.37 11.43 2.23
N ALA A 101 -2.47 12.37 3.17
CA ALA A 101 -1.75 12.30 4.44
C ALA A 101 -2.21 11.11 5.30
N SER A 102 -1.28 10.22 5.63
CA SER A 102 -1.50 9.14 6.59
C SER A 102 -1.42 9.66 8.04
N GLU A 103 -1.81 8.85 9.01
CA GLU A 103 -1.73 9.20 10.45
C GLU A 103 -0.30 9.47 10.94
N GLY A 104 0.71 8.91 10.25
CA GLY A 104 2.11 9.02 10.65
C GLY A 104 2.39 8.48 12.05
N LEU A 105 3.49 8.95 12.63
CA LEU A 105 3.92 8.61 13.98
C LEU A 105 3.25 9.48 15.04
N THR A 106 3.10 8.93 16.24
CA THR A 106 2.93 9.73 17.45
C THR A 106 4.22 10.53 17.76
N PRO A 107 4.13 11.64 18.50
CA PRO A 107 5.32 12.38 18.93
C PRO A 107 6.33 11.53 19.71
N ALA A 108 5.85 10.57 20.50
CA ALA A 108 6.70 9.66 21.27
C ALA A 108 7.46 8.69 20.36
N GLU A 109 6.79 8.10 19.38
CA GLU A 109 7.42 7.23 18.38
C GLU A 109 8.45 8.00 17.55
N GLN A 110 8.10 9.20 17.07
CA GLN A 110 9.05 10.02 16.32
C GLN A 110 10.31 10.33 17.15
N ALA A 111 10.14 10.71 18.43
CA ALA A 111 11.28 10.96 19.31
C ALA A 111 12.14 9.70 19.51
N THR A 112 11.53 8.51 19.57
CA THR A 112 12.25 7.24 19.60
C THR A 112 13.05 7.01 18.31
N ARG A 113 12.44 7.19 17.13
CA ARG A 113 13.12 7.05 15.83
C ARG A 113 14.31 8.00 15.69
N LYS A 114 14.18 9.23 16.20
CA LYS A 114 15.29 10.21 16.21
C LYS A 114 16.44 9.75 17.10
N ARG A 115 16.15 9.30 18.33
CA ARG A 115 17.17 8.75 19.24
C ARG A 115 17.87 7.52 18.69
N GLU A 116 17.15 6.60 18.06
CA GLU A 116 17.73 5.41 17.43
C GLU A 116 18.76 5.79 16.35
N ARG A 117 18.46 6.81 15.53
CA ARG A 117 19.39 7.36 14.52
C ARG A 117 20.58 8.07 15.14
N GLU A 118 20.35 8.88 16.18
CA GLU A 118 21.43 9.57 16.90
C GLU A 118 22.40 8.57 17.56
N GLN A 119 21.86 7.49 18.14
CA GLN A 119 22.65 6.41 18.73
C GLN A 119 23.48 5.67 17.67
N ASP A 120 22.88 5.36 16.52
CA ASP A 120 23.59 4.73 15.41
C ASP A 120 24.73 5.63 14.87
N ALA A 121 24.45 6.92 14.66
CA ALA A 121 25.46 7.88 14.24
C ALA A 121 26.59 8.02 15.28
N ALA A 122 26.24 8.13 16.57
CA ALA A 122 27.23 8.20 17.64
C ALA A 122 28.11 6.95 17.70
N ALA A 123 27.54 5.75 17.52
CA ALA A 123 28.29 4.50 17.46
C ALA A 123 29.28 4.44 16.29
N ARG A 124 29.01 5.19 15.22
CA ARG A 124 29.87 5.34 14.03
C ARG A 124 30.79 6.56 14.10
N GLY A 125 30.77 7.33 15.19
CA GLY A 125 31.65 8.49 15.39
C GLY A 125 31.29 9.73 14.54
N CYS A 126 30.02 9.87 14.16
CA CYS A 126 29.51 10.94 13.30
C CYS A 126 28.25 11.59 13.91
N THR A 127 27.70 12.62 13.26
CA THR A 127 26.33 13.12 13.54
C THR A 127 25.36 12.64 12.47
N VAL A 128 24.05 12.65 12.74
CA VAL A 128 23.02 12.21 11.77
C VAL A 128 23.18 12.90 10.41
N ASP A 129 23.50 14.20 10.39
CA ASP A 129 23.61 14.98 9.15
C ASP A 129 24.94 14.78 8.42
N THR A 130 25.97 14.26 9.09
CA THR A 130 27.32 14.10 8.54
C THR A 130 27.72 12.65 8.37
N CYS A 131 26.91 11.71 8.87
CA CYS A 131 27.21 10.30 8.74
C CYS A 131 26.99 9.83 7.31
N THR A 132 27.88 8.97 6.84
CA THR A 132 27.62 8.21 5.61
C THR A 132 26.43 7.28 5.84
N GLU A 133 25.78 6.86 4.76
CA GLU A 133 24.75 5.83 4.83
C GLU A 133 25.37 4.52 5.38
N SER A 134 24.57 3.70 6.07
CA SER A 134 24.99 2.34 6.43
C SER A 134 24.91 1.43 5.21
N ASP A 135 25.60 0.28 5.22
CA ASP A 135 25.47 -0.70 4.13
C ASP A 135 24.02 -1.19 3.96
N VAL A 136 23.23 -1.27 5.04
CA VAL A 136 21.81 -1.61 4.98
C VAL A 136 21.00 -0.48 4.34
N GLU A 137 21.28 0.78 4.68
CA GLU A 137 20.59 1.94 4.11
C GLU A 137 20.90 2.11 2.61
N GLU A 138 22.17 1.96 2.20
CA GLU A 138 22.56 1.99 0.78
C GLU A 138 21.82 0.91 -0.03
N ARG A 139 21.72 -0.31 0.52
CA ARG A 139 20.97 -1.42 -0.12
C ARG A 139 19.47 -1.17 -0.15
N TYR A 140 18.92 -0.59 0.90
CA TYR A 140 17.49 -0.27 0.94
C TYR A 140 17.15 0.81 -0.08
N ASP A 141 18.02 1.81 -0.22
CA ASP A 141 17.91 2.81 -1.27
C ASP A 141 18.01 2.19 -2.67
N GLU A 142 18.92 1.23 -2.88
CA GLU A 142 18.99 0.47 -4.15
C GLU A 142 17.66 -0.26 -4.45
N LEU A 143 17.10 -0.94 -3.45
CA LEU A 143 15.84 -1.68 -3.57
C LEU A 143 14.66 -0.76 -3.98
N VAL A 144 14.48 0.36 -3.29
CA VAL A 144 13.27 1.20 -3.45
C VAL A 144 13.39 2.27 -4.53
N LEU A 145 14.61 2.66 -4.92
CA LEU A 145 14.82 3.62 -6.00
C LEU A 145 14.97 2.95 -7.37
N GLN A 146 15.02 1.62 -7.42
CA GLN A 146 14.99 0.89 -8.68
C GLN A 146 13.66 1.13 -9.39
N LYS A 147 13.72 1.66 -10.61
CA LYS A 147 12.53 1.79 -11.45
C LYS A 147 12.12 0.43 -12.00
N ALA A 148 10.90 0.03 -11.70
CA ALA A 148 10.31 -1.17 -12.29
C ALA A 148 10.22 -1.04 -13.83
N GLU A 149 10.63 -2.09 -14.55
CA GLU A 149 10.43 -2.20 -16.00
C GLU A 149 8.95 -2.44 -16.31
N SER A 150 8.20 -1.36 -16.57
CA SER A 150 6.75 -1.40 -16.77
C SER A 150 6.29 -2.19 -18.01
N SER A 151 7.20 -2.58 -18.90
CA SER A 151 6.90 -3.37 -20.10
C SER A 151 6.83 -4.87 -19.83
N LEU A 152 7.30 -5.35 -18.69
CA LEU A 152 7.29 -6.77 -18.35
C LEU A 152 5.94 -7.18 -17.73
N PRO A 153 5.47 -8.43 -17.96
CA PRO A 153 4.35 -8.99 -17.22
C PRO A 153 4.56 -8.94 -15.72
N ASP A 154 3.50 -8.74 -14.95
CA ASP A 154 3.55 -8.57 -13.50
C ASP A 154 4.21 -9.76 -12.79
N THR A 155 3.92 -10.98 -13.22
CA THR A 155 4.57 -12.20 -12.70
C THR A 155 6.10 -12.13 -12.80
N ARG A 156 6.63 -11.61 -13.90
CA ARG A 156 8.07 -11.45 -14.09
C ARG A 156 8.61 -10.26 -13.31
N ARG A 157 7.89 -9.14 -13.25
CA ARG A 157 8.27 -7.98 -12.43
C ARG A 157 8.38 -8.35 -10.95
N PHE A 158 7.40 -9.08 -10.44
CA PHE A 158 7.37 -9.52 -9.04
C PHE A 158 8.49 -10.50 -8.73
N ALA A 159 8.75 -11.48 -9.61
CA ALA A 159 9.88 -12.39 -9.46
C ALA A 159 11.24 -11.64 -9.46
N LEU A 160 11.40 -10.63 -10.32
CA LEU A 160 12.60 -9.79 -10.31
C LEU A 160 12.77 -9.01 -9.01
N ALA A 161 11.68 -8.45 -8.48
CA ALA A 161 11.70 -7.73 -7.20
C ALA A 161 12.13 -8.64 -6.04
N GLY A 162 11.57 -9.85 -5.94
CA GLY A 162 11.98 -10.85 -4.95
C GLY A 162 13.45 -11.24 -5.07
N ASN A 163 13.91 -11.57 -6.29
CA ASN A 163 15.33 -11.91 -6.53
C ASN A 163 16.28 -10.75 -6.19
N HIS A 164 15.85 -9.51 -6.45
CA HIS A 164 16.64 -8.32 -6.14
C HIS A 164 16.78 -8.14 -4.63
N TYR A 165 15.69 -8.31 -3.88
CA TYR A 165 15.72 -8.34 -2.42
C TYR A 165 16.63 -9.47 -1.88
N ASP A 166 16.50 -10.70 -2.39
CA ASP A 166 17.33 -11.84 -1.95
C ASP A 166 18.83 -11.55 -2.13
N ARG A 167 19.19 -10.96 -3.27
CA ARG A 167 20.57 -10.57 -3.58
C ARG A 167 21.10 -9.50 -2.63
N LEU A 168 20.27 -8.52 -2.27
CA LEU A 168 20.68 -7.40 -1.43
C LEU A 168 20.75 -7.79 0.05
N PHE A 169 19.78 -8.55 0.54
CA PHE A 169 19.56 -8.74 1.98
C PHE A 169 19.74 -10.16 2.47
N GLY A 170 19.91 -11.16 1.59
CA GLY A 170 20.08 -12.55 2.00
C GLY A 170 21.19 -12.77 3.02
N SER A 171 22.29 -12.02 2.94
CA SER A 171 23.39 -12.07 3.92
C SER A 171 23.12 -11.34 5.24
N HIS A 172 22.11 -10.47 5.30
CA HIS A 172 21.69 -9.75 6.50
C HIS A 172 20.60 -10.50 7.28
N GLN A 173 19.89 -11.40 6.60
CA GLN A 173 18.77 -12.16 7.14
C GLN A 173 19.21 -13.42 7.90
N THR A 174 20.13 -13.26 8.87
CA THR A 174 20.54 -14.33 9.80
C THR A 174 20.43 -13.88 11.26
N PRO A 175 20.14 -14.78 12.22
CA PRO A 175 20.05 -14.40 13.63
C PRO A 175 21.28 -13.67 14.18
N GLU A 176 22.48 -14.09 13.77
CA GLU A 176 23.74 -13.47 14.21
C GLU A 176 23.87 -12.04 13.68
N ARG A 177 23.53 -11.82 12.41
CA ARG A 177 23.58 -10.50 11.79
C ARG A 177 22.56 -9.58 12.42
N LEU A 178 21.31 -10.02 12.52
CA LEU A 178 20.22 -9.25 13.12
C LEU A 178 20.55 -8.78 14.54
N ARG A 179 21.17 -9.62 15.38
CA ARG A 179 21.62 -9.25 16.75
C ARG A 179 22.64 -8.12 16.78
N SER A 180 23.45 -7.97 15.73
CA SER A 180 24.49 -6.93 15.63
C SER A 180 24.04 -5.69 14.85
N THR A 181 22.96 -5.78 14.07
CA THR A 181 22.39 -4.68 13.30
C THR A 181 21.95 -3.54 14.20
N SER A 182 22.10 -2.29 13.79
CA SER A 182 21.65 -1.12 14.55
C SER A 182 20.13 -1.02 14.61
N TYR A 183 19.60 -0.17 15.49
CA TYR A 183 18.16 0.07 15.59
C TYR A 183 17.58 0.64 14.29
N ALA A 184 18.26 1.62 13.69
CA ALA A 184 17.84 2.25 12.44
C ALA A 184 17.82 1.23 11.29
N ASP A 185 18.91 0.46 11.14
CA ASP A 185 19.05 -0.54 10.08
C ASP A 185 18.04 -1.68 10.21
N LEU A 186 17.73 -2.12 11.44
CA LEU A 186 16.74 -3.18 11.65
C LEU A 186 15.33 -2.77 11.20
N ARG A 187 14.99 -1.47 11.30
CA ARG A 187 13.74 -0.95 10.73
C ARG A 187 13.73 -0.98 9.20
N LEU A 188 14.88 -0.74 8.57
CA LEU A 188 15.03 -0.82 7.11
C LEU A 188 15.00 -2.27 6.62
N LEU A 189 15.59 -3.23 7.35
CA LEU A 189 15.49 -4.66 7.04
C LEU A 189 14.03 -5.13 7.06
N ARG A 190 13.27 -4.78 8.11
CA ARG A 190 11.84 -5.08 8.17
C ARG A 190 11.09 -4.49 6.96
N ARG A 191 11.34 -3.23 6.60
CA ARG A 191 10.72 -2.58 5.44
C ARG A 191 11.09 -3.27 4.12
N ALA A 192 12.35 -3.66 3.96
CA ALA A 192 12.82 -4.40 2.80
C ALA A 192 12.10 -5.77 2.68
N ALA A 193 11.98 -6.49 3.80
CA ALA A 193 11.28 -7.76 3.84
C ALA A 193 9.77 -7.60 3.56
N GLU A 194 9.16 -6.50 4.00
CA GLU A 194 7.77 -6.15 3.67
C GLU A 194 7.56 -5.90 2.16
N GLU A 195 8.48 -5.20 1.51
CA GLU A 195 8.46 -5.01 0.06
C GLU A 195 8.58 -6.36 -0.68
N ALA A 196 9.45 -7.25 -0.19
CA ALA A 196 9.64 -8.58 -0.77
C ALA A 196 8.39 -9.46 -0.67
N VAL A 197 7.74 -9.51 0.51
CA VAL A 197 6.51 -10.30 0.69
C VAL A 197 5.31 -9.70 -0.05
N PHE A 198 5.30 -8.39 -0.30
CA PHE A 198 4.25 -7.77 -1.11
C PHE A 198 4.24 -8.31 -2.54
N TYR A 199 5.41 -8.39 -3.18
CA TYR A 199 5.53 -8.94 -4.54
C TYR A 199 5.52 -10.47 -4.58
N VAL A 200 6.20 -11.10 -3.62
CA VAL A 200 6.42 -12.55 -3.57
C VAL A 200 6.21 -13.05 -2.14
N PRO A 201 4.96 -13.35 -1.72
CA PRO A 201 4.65 -13.84 -0.37
C PRO A 201 5.06 -15.32 -0.19
N SER A 202 6.36 -15.59 -0.36
CA SER A 202 6.96 -16.91 -0.19
C SER A 202 7.16 -17.21 1.30
N SER A 203 7.20 -18.50 1.65
CA SER A 203 7.50 -18.92 3.03
C SER A 203 8.88 -18.43 3.49
N ALA A 204 9.85 -18.31 2.59
CA ALA A 204 11.20 -17.80 2.90
C ALA A 204 11.16 -16.31 3.27
N HIS A 205 10.55 -15.46 2.46
CA HIS A 205 10.45 -14.02 2.75
C HIS A 205 9.59 -13.74 4.00
N ILE A 206 8.50 -14.50 4.20
CA ILE A 206 7.68 -14.40 5.42
C ILE A 206 8.49 -14.78 6.66
N ALA A 207 9.34 -15.82 6.58
CA ALA A 207 10.21 -16.20 7.68
C ALA A 207 11.23 -15.10 8.02
N GLN A 208 11.78 -14.41 7.01
CA GLN A 208 12.69 -13.29 7.21
C GLN A 208 12.01 -12.09 7.87
N LEU A 209 10.83 -11.68 7.38
CA LEU A 209 10.05 -10.62 8.03
C LEU A 209 9.72 -10.97 9.50
N ARG A 210 9.41 -12.24 9.79
CA ARG A 210 9.23 -12.72 11.17
C ARG A 210 10.50 -12.62 12.00
N MET A 211 11.68 -12.91 11.43
CA MET A 211 12.96 -12.78 12.14
C MET A 211 13.25 -11.32 12.49
N ASP A 212 13.04 -10.40 11.55
CA ASP A 212 13.20 -8.96 11.78
C ASP A 212 12.28 -8.48 12.90
N LEU A 213 10.99 -8.79 12.84
CA LEU A 213 10.02 -8.43 13.87
C LEU A 213 10.33 -9.06 15.23
N THR A 214 10.83 -10.30 15.25
CA THR A 214 11.23 -10.98 16.50
C THR A 214 12.40 -10.26 17.16
N GLU A 215 13.42 -9.88 16.39
CA GLU A 215 14.57 -9.15 16.93
C GLU A 215 14.18 -7.74 17.35
N MET A 216 13.31 -7.05 16.58
CA MET A 216 12.77 -5.74 16.96
C MET A 216 11.94 -5.84 18.25
N GLN A 217 11.13 -6.88 18.41
CA GLN A 217 10.35 -7.12 19.62
C GLN A 217 11.25 -7.40 20.83
N ARG A 218 12.30 -8.21 20.66
CA ARG A 218 13.30 -8.46 21.72
C ARG A 218 13.96 -7.16 22.23
N ARG A 219 14.06 -6.15 21.36
CA ARG A 219 14.62 -4.83 21.65
C ARG A 219 13.59 -3.78 22.05
N ASN A 220 12.32 -4.15 22.19
CA ASN A 220 11.20 -3.24 22.48
C ASN A 220 11.05 -2.11 21.44
N MET A 221 11.24 -2.44 20.15
CA MET A 221 11.17 -1.48 19.04
C MET A 221 9.83 -1.47 18.30
N VAL A 222 8.94 -2.41 18.62
CA VAL A 222 7.67 -2.64 17.91
C VAL A 222 6.47 -2.17 18.73
N GLY A 223 5.47 -1.65 18.03
CA GLY A 223 4.08 -1.62 18.48
C GLY A 223 3.21 -2.55 17.63
N ASP A 224 1.92 -2.65 17.93
CA ASP A 224 0.98 -3.53 17.21
C ASP A 224 0.94 -3.23 15.70
N ARG A 225 1.04 -1.95 15.32
CA ARG A 225 1.04 -1.51 13.91
C ARG A 225 2.22 -2.06 13.10
N ASP A 226 3.36 -2.35 13.72
CA ASP A 226 4.53 -2.92 13.02
C ASP A 226 4.26 -4.35 12.51
N PHE A 227 3.23 -5.04 13.02
CA PHE A 227 2.89 -6.39 12.58
C PHE A 227 1.92 -6.43 11.38
N ALA A 228 1.42 -5.27 10.93
CA ALA A 228 0.42 -5.20 9.86
C ALA A 228 0.94 -5.76 8.51
N GLY A 229 2.23 -5.54 8.21
CA GLY A 229 2.87 -6.13 7.03
C GLY A 229 2.91 -7.66 7.08
N LEU A 230 3.27 -8.23 8.24
CA LEU A 230 3.29 -9.69 8.43
C LEU A 230 1.88 -10.29 8.34
N HIS A 231 0.87 -9.63 8.92
CA HIS A 231 -0.51 -10.09 8.79
C HIS A 231 -0.95 -10.19 7.33
N ARG A 232 -0.71 -9.13 6.54
CA ARG A 232 -1.02 -9.12 5.11
C ARG A 232 -0.30 -10.22 4.35
N ALA A 233 0.98 -10.45 4.65
CA ALA A 233 1.76 -11.51 4.02
C ALA A 233 1.18 -12.90 4.32
N LEU A 234 0.73 -13.16 5.55
CA LEU A 234 0.10 -14.42 5.94
C LEU A 234 -1.26 -14.64 5.26
N VAL A 235 -2.05 -13.58 5.12
CA VAL A 235 -3.31 -13.63 4.36
C VAL A 235 -3.03 -13.94 2.90
N ALA A 236 -2.07 -13.23 2.27
CA ALA A 236 -1.68 -13.43 0.88
C ALA A 236 -1.13 -14.85 0.61
N SER A 237 -0.36 -15.41 1.55
CA SER A 237 0.13 -16.79 1.50
C SER A 237 -0.89 -17.83 1.95
N ARG A 238 -2.12 -17.42 2.26
CA ARG A 238 -3.25 -18.28 2.69
C ARG A 238 -3.03 -19.01 4.02
N ASP A 239 -2.13 -18.51 4.86
CA ASP A 239 -1.97 -18.96 6.26
C ASP A 239 -2.94 -18.20 7.19
N PHE A 240 -4.24 -18.43 6.95
CA PHE A 240 -5.33 -17.72 7.65
C PHE A 240 -5.34 -17.94 9.15
N ASP A 241 -4.93 -19.12 9.60
CA ASP A 241 -4.85 -19.46 11.02
C ASP A 241 -3.74 -18.66 11.72
N ALA A 242 -2.57 -18.52 11.09
CA ALA A 242 -1.51 -17.69 11.66
C ALA A 242 -1.85 -16.21 11.61
N ALA A 243 -2.48 -15.72 10.53
CA ALA A 243 -2.97 -14.35 10.44
C ALA A 243 -3.96 -14.05 11.58
N SER A 244 -4.95 -14.92 11.79
CA SER A 244 -5.95 -14.79 12.84
C SER A 244 -5.34 -14.85 14.25
N ARG A 245 -4.32 -15.70 14.48
CA ARG A 245 -3.58 -15.72 15.75
C ARG A 245 -2.82 -14.42 15.98
N LEU A 246 -2.18 -13.88 14.94
CA LEU A 246 -1.41 -12.63 15.01
C LEU A 246 -2.32 -11.44 15.33
N ALA A 247 -3.48 -11.34 14.66
CA ALA A 247 -4.45 -10.27 14.92
C ALA A 247 -4.98 -10.30 16.37
N ARG A 248 -5.15 -11.50 16.96
CA ARG A 248 -5.54 -11.63 18.37
C ARG A 248 -4.45 -11.20 19.36
N SER A 249 -3.17 -11.37 19.01
CA SER A 249 -2.06 -10.94 19.87
C SER A 249 -1.70 -9.45 19.70
N HIS A 250 -2.16 -8.81 18.62
CA HIS A 250 -1.92 -7.41 18.30
C HIS A 250 -3.22 -6.70 17.91
N PRO A 251 -4.12 -6.43 18.88
CA PRO A 251 -5.45 -5.88 18.59
C PRO A 251 -5.44 -4.46 18.02
N HIS A 252 -4.35 -3.70 18.18
CA HIS A 252 -4.21 -2.33 17.65
C HIS A 252 -3.42 -2.26 16.33
N MET A 253 -3.33 -3.39 15.61
CA MET A 253 -2.65 -3.48 14.32
C MET A 253 -3.47 -2.88 13.16
N ASP A 254 -4.73 -2.48 13.43
CA ASP A 254 -5.69 -2.00 12.42
C ASP A 254 -5.85 -2.99 11.24
N ALA A 255 -5.78 -4.28 11.56
CA ALA A 255 -5.82 -5.36 10.58
C ALA A 255 -7.24 -5.80 10.22
N ASP A 256 -7.38 -6.23 8.97
CA ASP A 256 -8.64 -6.71 8.46
C ASP A 256 -9.05 -8.03 9.12
N ASN A 257 -10.35 -8.22 9.33
CA ASN A 257 -10.86 -9.47 9.87
C ASN A 257 -10.70 -10.58 8.83
N VAL A 258 -10.14 -11.72 9.23
CA VAL A 258 -10.00 -12.89 8.35
C VAL A 258 -11.29 -13.73 8.45
N PRO A 259 -12.09 -13.86 7.38
CA PRO A 259 -13.30 -14.67 7.41
C PRO A 259 -12.97 -16.15 7.65
N ALA A 260 -13.89 -16.90 8.25
CA ALA A 260 -13.68 -18.33 8.46
C ALA A 260 -13.58 -19.07 7.12
N PHE A 261 -12.47 -19.76 6.89
CA PHE A 261 -12.25 -20.51 5.65
C PHE A 261 -12.94 -21.87 5.69
N HIS A 262 -13.83 -22.10 4.73
CA HIS A 262 -14.40 -23.42 4.47
C HIS A 262 -13.64 -24.08 3.33
N MET A 263 -12.97 -25.19 3.67
CA MET A 263 -12.29 -26.02 2.68
C MET A 263 -13.34 -26.59 1.71
N PRO A 264 -13.21 -26.32 0.41
CA PRO A 264 -14.11 -26.94 -0.56
C PRO A 264 -13.84 -28.45 -0.65
N GLY A 265 -14.75 -29.17 -1.32
CA GLY A 265 -14.46 -30.53 -1.79
C GLY A 265 -13.36 -30.55 -2.87
N SER A 266 -13.28 -31.63 -3.64
CA SER A 266 -12.32 -31.75 -4.73
C SER A 266 -12.47 -30.61 -5.75
N LEU A 267 -11.38 -29.89 -6.03
CA LEU A 267 -11.33 -28.87 -7.07
C LEU A 267 -10.90 -29.49 -8.42
N PRO A 268 -11.50 -29.10 -9.55
CA PRO A 268 -11.05 -29.53 -10.86
C PRO A 268 -9.60 -29.12 -11.12
N PRO A 269 -8.74 -30.01 -11.62
CA PRO A 269 -7.37 -29.65 -11.97
C PRO A 269 -7.34 -28.67 -13.14
N GLY A 270 -6.40 -27.73 -13.11
CA GLY A 270 -6.13 -26.80 -14.22
C GLY A 270 -7.10 -25.63 -14.37
N GLN A 271 -8.12 -25.51 -13.52
CA GLN A 271 -8.96 -24.30 -13.48
C GLN A 271 -8.38 -23.29 -12.49
N PRO A 272 -8.34 -21.99 -12.84
CA PRO A 272 -8.00 -20.96 -11.87
C PRO A 272 -9.07 -20.90 -10.79
N THR A 273 -8.66 -20.52 -9.57
CA THR A 273 -9.59 -20.44 -8.45
C THR A 273 -9.52 -19.10 -7.74
N ALA A 274 -10.62 -18.75 -7.07
CA ALA A 274 -10.69 -17.56 -6.23
C ALA A 274 -11.50 -17.85 -4.96
N LEU A 275 -11.31 -17.01 -3.97
CA LEU A 275 -12.08 -16.95 -2.74
C LEU A 275 -13.34 -16.12 -2.97
N THR A 276 -14.47 -16.67 -2.57
CA THR A 276 -15.72 -15.94 -2.43
C THR A 276 -15.93 -15.65 -0.96
N VAL A 277 -16.08 -14.37 -0.65
CA VAL A 277 -16.30 -13.88 0.71
C VAL A 277 -17.79 -13.66 0.91
N ASP A 278 -18.34 -14.35 1.90
CA ASP A 278 -19.67 -14.08 2.44
C ASP A 278 -19.52 -13.15 3.64
N ALA A 279 -19.72 -11.84 3.37
CA ALA A 279 -19.61 -10.81 4.39
C ALA A 279 -20.69 -10.92 5.48
N GLN A 280 -21.84 -11.54 5.18
CA GLN A 280 -22.94 -11.66 6.15
C GLN A 280 -22.65 -12.71 7.19
N ASN A 281 -22.14 -13.86 6.74
CA ASN A 281 -21.78 -14.97 7.63
C ASN A 281 -20.33 -14.91 8.13
N ASN A 282 -19.55 -13.93 7.65
CA ASN A 282 -18.11 -13.82 7.88
C ASN A 282 -17.37 -15.14 7.56
N THR A 283 -17.71 -15.72 6.40
CA THR A 283 -17.10 -16.95 5.91
C THR A 283 -16.52 -16.72 4.52
N MET A 284 -15.64 -17.63 4.10
CA MET A 284 -15.15 -17.65 2.73
C MET A 284 -14.95 -19.08 2.25
N SER A 285 -15.10 -19.29 0.95
CA SER A 285 -14.87 -20.58 0.31
C SER A 285 -14.07 -20.39 -0.97
N ARG A 286 -13.25 -21.39 -1.31
CA ARG A 286 -12.48 -21.40 -2.55
C ARG A 286 -13.31 -22.07 -3.64
N GLN A 287 -13.45 -21.41 -4.79
CA GLN A 287 -14.20 -21.93 -5.94
C GLN A 287 -13.40 -21.86 -7.25
N PRO A 288 -13.58 -22.83 -8.16
CA PRO A 288 -12.96 -22.82 -9.48
C PRO A 288 -13.78 -22.00 -10.49
N PHE A 289 -13.11 -21.46 -11.51
CA PHE A 289 -13.74 -20.72 -12.59
C PHE A 289 -13.48 -21.37 -13.95
N ASP A 290 -14.56 -21.70 -14.66
CA ASP A 290 -14.49 -22.22 -16.02
C ASP A 290 -14.33 -21.09 -17.05
N LEU A 291 -13.13 -21.01 -17.62
CA LEU A 291 -12.80 -20.11 -18.72
C LEU A 291 -13.12 -20.67 -20.11
N THR A 292 -13.49 -21.95 -20.21
CA THR A 292 -13.76 -22.65 -21.48
C THR A 292 -15.16 -22.39 -22.05
N ALA A 293 -16.02 -21.72 -21.28
CA ALA A 293 -17.33 -21.25 -21.74
C ALA A 293 -17.22 -20.41 -23.04
N PRO A 294 -18.31 -20.31 -23.84
CA PRO A 294 -18.30 -19.57 -25.11
C PRO A 294 -17.87 -18.11 -24.99
N LEU A 295 -18.09 -17.49 -23.84
CA LEU A 295 -17.60 -16.16 -23.50
C LEU A 295 -17.28 -16.10 -22.01
N ARG A 296 -16.11 -15.54 -21.66
CA ARG A 296 -15.81 -15.02 -20.32
C ARG A 296 -15.16 -13.66 -20.42
N ILE A 297 -15.47 -12.78 -19.48
CA ILE A 297 -14.81 -11.48 -19.33
C ILE A 297 -14.23 -11.42 -17.92
N VAL A 298 -12.93 -11.67 -17.78
CA VAL A 298 -12.26 -11.48 -16.49
C VAL A 298 -11.92 -10.01 -16.34
N VAL A 299 -12.39 -9.37 -15.27
CA VAL A 299 -12.11 -7.98 -14.96
C VAL A 299 -11.27 -7.93 -13.70
N VAL A 300 -9.98 -7.63 -13.85
CA VAL A 300 -9.12 -7.31 -12.72
C VAL A 300 -9.56 -5.96 -12.17
N ALA A 301 -10.02 -5.93 -10.92
CA ALA A 301 -10.71 -4.80 -10.30
C ALA A 301 -10.44 -4.74 -8.79
N SER A 302 -10.86 -3.62 -8.18
CA SER A 302 -10.92 -3.29 -6.73
C SER A 302 -10.52 -1.83 -6.44
N CYS A 303 -10.18 -1.04 -7.46
CA CYS A 303 -9.96 0.41 -7.32
C CYS A 303 -11.21 1.26 -7.61
N HIS A 304 -11.18 2.55 -7.28
CA HIS A 304 -12.31 3.47 -7.55
C HIS A 304 -12.68 3.55 -9.05
N PHE A 305 -11.71 3.57 -9.97
CA PHE A 305 -11.98 3.49 -11.41
C PHE A 305 -12.70 2.19 -11.81
N SER A 306 -12.44 1.09 -11.10
CA SER A 306 -13.15 -0.17 -11.31
C SER A 306 -14.60 -0.05 -10.85
N LYS A 307 -14.86 0.62 -9.72
CA LYS A 307 -16.22 0.91 -9.23
C LYS A 307 -16.99 1.77 -10.24
N ASP A 308 -16.35 2.77 -10.83
CA ASP A 308 -16.98 3.62 -11.85
C ASP A 308 -17.34 2.81 -13.11
N ALA A 309 -16.45 1.92 -13.56
CA ALA A 309 -16.74 1.00 -14.65
C ALA A 309 -17.92 0.07 -14.31
N ALA A 310 -17.94 -0.53 -13.12
CA ALA A 310 -19.00 -1.44 -12.67
C ALA A 310 -20.37 -0.75 -12.63
N ARG A 311 -20.46 0.47 -12.08
CA ARG A 311 -21.69 1.30 -12.09
C ARG A 311 -22.17 1.59 -13.50
N ALA A 312 -21.25 1.99 -14.39
CA ALA A 312 -21.60 2.33 -15.76
C ALA A 312 -22.11 1.10 -16.55
N ILE A 313 -21.47 -0.06 -16.35
CA ILE A 313 -21.88 -1.35 -16.94
C ILE A 313 -23.25 -1.78 -16.44
N GLU A 314 -23.51 -1.66 -15.14
CA GLU A 314 -24.81 -2.00 -14.54
C GLU A 314 -25.94 -1.11 -15.06
N ALA A 315 -25.66 0.17 -15.30
CA ALA A 315 -26.62 1.12 -15.85
C ALA A 315 -26.89 0.92 -17.36
N ASP A 316 -26.02 0.21 -18.08
CA ASP A 316 -26.15 0.04 -19.54
C ASP A 316 -26.99 -1.20 -19.89
N ALA A 317 -28.12 -0.98 -20.57
CA ALA A 317 -29.07 -2.05 -20.90
C ALA A 317 -28.49 -3.13 -21.84
N GLN A 318 -27.48 -2.82 -22.65
CA GLN A 318 -26.83 -3.76 -23.56
C GLN A 318 -25.75 -4.56 -22.83
N LEU A 319 -24.96 -3.92 -21.95
CA LEU A 319 -23.84 -4.56 -21.27
C LEU A 319 -24.25 -5.32 -20.01
N ARG A 320 -25.20 -4.81 -19.23
CA ARG A 320 -25.65 -5.44 -17.97
C ARG A 320 -25.89 -6.95 -18.11
N PRO A 321 -26.72 -7.45 -19.05
CA PRO A 321 -26.98 -8.88 -19.16
C PRO A 321 -25.74 -9.70 -19.54
N ILE A 322 -24.80 -9.12 -20.30
CA ILE A 322 -23.56 -9.79 -20.70
C ILE A 322 -22.65 -9.93 -19.48
N PHE A 323 -22.42 -8.84 -18.74
CA PHE A 323 -21.53 -8.87 -17.58
C PHE A 323 -22.09 -9.70 -16.44
N THR A 324 -23.40 -9.64 -16.16
CA THR A 324 -24.02 -10.48 -15.13
C THR A 324 -23.86 -11.98 -15.43
N ARG A 325 -23.85 -12.39 -16.70
CA ARG A 325 -23.74 -13.81 -17.09
C ARG A 325 -22.30 -14.28 -17.28
N ASP A 326 -21.47 -13.45 -17.91
CA ASP A 326 -20.20 -13.88 -18.49
C ASP A 326 -18.98 -13.25 -17.80
N ALA A 327 -19.15 -12.22 -16.96
CA ALA A 327 -18.03 -11.58 -16.29
C ALA A 327 -17.60 -12.27 -14.98
N ILE A 328 -16.31 -12.21 -14.70
CA ILE A 328 -15.69 -12.60 -13.44
C ILE A 328 -14.93 -11.37 -12.96
N TRP A 329 -15.45 -10.71 -11.92
CA TRP A 329 -14.74 -9.62 -11.26
C TRP A 329 -13.74 -10.22 -10.28
N LEU A 330 -12.49 -9.84 -10.41
CA LEU A 330 -11.37 -10.48 -9.70
C LEU A 330 -10.44 -9.43 -9.10
N ALA A 331 -10.17 -9.53 -7.82
CA ALA A 331 -9.11 -8.81 -7.13
C ALA A 331 -7.85 -9.69 -7.01
N SER A 332 -6.67 -9.06 -6.99
CA SER A 332 -5.39 -9.73 -6.71
C SER A 332 -5.41 -10.36 -5.31
N GLN A 333 -4.64 -11.43 -5.13
CA GLN A 333 -4.52 -12.18 -3.88
C GLN A 333 -4.19 -11.32 -2.64
N ASN A 334 -3.59 -10.14 -2.85
CA ASN A 334 -3.15 -9.19 -1.83
C ASN A 334 -4.24 -8.20 -1.39
N GLU A 335 -5.43 -8.23 -2.01
CA GLU A 335 -6.52 -7.31 -1.68
C GLU A 335 -7.15 -7.62 -0.30
N TYR A 336 -7.64 -6.57 0.35
CA TYR A 336 -8.28 -6.62 1.65
C TYR A 336 -9.68 -7.25 1.58
N PHE A 337 -10.02 -8.10 2.56
CA PHE A 337 -11.33 -8.74 2.65
C PHE A 337 -12.46 -7.72 2.85
N SER A 338 -12.21 -6.66 3.60
CA SER A 338 -13.08 -5.50 3.77
C SER A 338 -13.40 -4.84 2.42
N SER A 339 -12.40 -4.63 1.57
CA SER A 339 -12.59 -4.04 0.23
C SER A 339 -13.44 -4.93 -0.67
N VAL A 340 -13.21 -6.25 -0.66
CA VAL A 340 -14.08 -7.24 -1.34
C VAL A 340 -15.50 -7.22 -0.78
N SER A 341 -15.65 -7.16 0.55
CA SER A 341 -16.96 -7.14 1.21
C SER A 341 -17.74 -5.86 0.92
N GLU A 342 -17.07 -4.72 0.86
CA GLU A 342 -17.63 -3.44 0.46
C GLU A 342 -18.08 -3.45 -0.99
N TRP A 343 -17.25 -3.97 -1.91
CA TRP A 343 -17.62 -4.13 -3.30
C TRP A 343 -18.87 -5.01 -3.44
N ASN A 344 -18.91 -6.17 -2.79
CA ASN A 344 -20.03 -7.11 -2.93
C ASN A 344 -21.33 -6.58 -2.33
N ARG A 345 -21.25 -5.66 -1.36
CA ARG A 345 -22.41 -4.92 -0.84
C ARG A 345 -22.90 -3.86 -1.82
N GLU A 346 -21.98 -3.18 -2.49
CA GLU A 346 -22.28 -2.14 -3.47
C GLU A 346 -22.82 -2.72 -4.79
N PHE A 347 -22.27 -3.86 -5.24
CA PHE A 347 -22.56 -4.47 -6.54
C PHE A 347 -23.04 -5.93 -6.41
N PRO A 348 -24.25 -6.18 -5.88
CA PRO A 348 -24.74 -7.55 -5.67
C PRO A 348 -24.91 -8.35 -6.97
N GLY A 349 -25.12 -7.68 -8.11
CA GLY A 349 -25.20 -8.30 -9.44
C GLY A 349 -23.84 -8.52 -10.14
N GLN A 350 -22.75 -8.04 -9.52
CA GLN A 350 -21.39 -8.10 -10.05
C GLN A 350 -20.38 -8.37 -8.92
N PRO A 351 -20.53 -9.49 -8.18
CA PRO A 351 -19.66 -9.77 -7.06
C PRO A 351 -18.21 -9.94 -7.51
N ILE A 352 -17.28 -9.37 -6.75
CA ILE A 352 -15.84 -9.55 -6.89
C ILE A 352 -15.35 -10.71 -6.02
N HIS A 353 -14.39 -11.43 -6.56
CA HIS A 353 -13.70 -12.55 -5.91
C HIS A 353 -12.24 -12.21 -5.67
N LEU A 354 -11.62 -12.81 -4.66
CA LEU A 354 -10.20 -12.63 -4.36
C LEU A 354 -9.40 -13.80 -4.94
N ALA A 355 -8.49 -13.59 -5.88
CA ALA A 355 -7.70 -14.67 -6.48
C ALA A 355 -7.06 -15.57 -5.41
N TRP A 356 -7.17 -16.91 -5.50
CA TRP A 356 -6.55 -17.79 -4.50
C TRP A 356 -5.03 -17.64 -4.50
N GLN A 357 -4.46 -17.66 -5.70
CA GLN A 357 -3.09 -17.25 -5.99
C GLN A 357 -3.11 -16.55 -7.34
N ASP A 358 -2.39 -15.44 -7.47
CA ASP A 358 -2.30 -14.70 -8.74
C ASP A 358 -1.69 -15.60 -9.84
N SER A 359 -0.80 -16.51 -9.47
CA SER A 359 -0.18 -17.48 -10.38
C SER A 359 -1.14 -18.52 -10.95
N GLU A 360 -2.27 -18.81 -10.29
CA GLU A 360 -3.31 -19.69 -10.88
C GLU A 360 -3.99 -19.02 -12.08
N TRP A 361 -3.94 -17.69 -12.14
CA TRP A 361 -4.46 -16.87 -13.22
C TRP A 361 -3.34 -16.46 -14.20
N SER A 362 -2.44 -17.40 -14.54
CA SER A 362 -1.25 -17.16 -15.37
C SER A 362 -1.49 -16.56 -16.76
N MET A 363 -2.73 -16.60 -17.26
CA MET A 363 -3.15 -15.94 -18.50
C MET A 363 -3.34 -14.42 -18.35
N LEU A 364 -3.35 -13.90 -17.12
CA LEU A 364 -3.40 -12.48 -16.81
C LEU A 364 -1.95 -11.98 -16.63
N ASP A 365 -1.50 -11.13 -17.55
CA ASP A 365 -0.14 -10.58 -17.56
C ASP A 365 -0.03 -9.27 -16.77
N SER A 366 -1.17 -8.67 -16.37
CA SER A 366 -1.25 -7.45 -15.58
C SER A 366 -2.38 -7.50 -14.55
N TRP A 367 -2.05 -7.13 -13.32
CA TRP A 367 -2.98 -6.92 -12.21
C TRP A 367 -3.37 -5.45 -12.03
N ALA A 368 -2.98 -4.58 -12.97
CA ALA A 368 -3.41 -3.19 -12.97
C ALA A 368 -4.93 -3.07 -13.15
N MET A 369 -5.56 -2.13 -12.43
CA MET A 369 -7.01 -2.03 -12.33
C MET A 369 -7.57 -0.73 -12.95
N PRO A 370 -8.75 -0.78 -13.61
CA PRO A 370 -9.38 -2.00 -14.11
C PRO A 370 -8.64 -2.54 -15.34
N THR A 371 -8.52 -3.86 -15.49
CA THR A 371 -8.09 -4.49 -16.76
C THR A 371 -9.08 -5.58 -17.16
N PHE A 372 -9.49 -5.56 -18.42
CA PHE A 372 -10.45 -6.48 -18.99
C PHE A 372 -9.75 -7.49 -19.90
N TYR A 373 -10.04 -8.77 -19.67
CA TYR A 373 -9.56 -9.89 -20.45
C TYR A 373 -10.76 -10.66 -21.00
N VAL A 374 -10.91 -10.65 -22.32
CA VAL A 374 -12.02 -11.32 -23.01
C VAL A 374 -11.54 -12.66 -23.53
N PHE A 375 -12.19 -13.73 -23.07
CA PHE A 375 -11.93 -15.11 -23.47
C PHE A 375 -13.07 -15.66 -24.33
N ARG A 376 -12.71 -16.38 -25.38
CA ARG A 376 -13.62 -17.19 -26.20
C ARG A 376 -13.14 -18.63 -26.16
N HIS A 377 -13.94 -19.53 -25.61
CA HIS A 377 -13.58 -20.96 -25.50
C HIS A 377 -12.21 -21.17 -24.86
N GLY A 378 -11.93 -20.47 -23.74
CA GLY A 378 -10.66 -20.55 -23.02
C GLY A 378 -9.49 -19.78 -23.63
N ARG A 379 -9.65 -19.18 -24.82
CA ARG A 379 -8.58 -18.42 -25.49
C ARG A 379 -8.78 -16.92 -25.28
N LEU A 380 -7.75 -16.23 -24.79
CA LEU A 380 -7.72 -14.78 -24.70
C LEU A 380 -7.78 -14.19 -26.12
N VAL A 381 -8.83 -13.43 -26.42
CA VAL A 381 -9.03 -12.77 -27.73
C VAL A 381 -8.80 -11.26 -27.69
N LYS A 382 -8.95 -10.64 -26.50
CA LYS A 382 -8.73 -9.20 -26.32
C LYS A 382 -8.33 -8.90 -24.87
N LYS A 383 -7.41 -7.95 -24.71
CA LYS A 383 -7.06 -7.31 -23.45
C LYS A 383 -7.15 -5.79 -23.63
N PHE A 384 -7.67 -5.09 -22.64
CA PHE A 384 -7.60 -3.63 -22.56
C PHE A 384 -7.62 -3.17 -21.09
N SER A 385 -6.92 -2.08 -20.80
CA SER A 385 -6.70 -1.59 -19.43
C SER A 385 -7.16 -0.14 -19.27
N GLY A 386 -7.58 0.19 -18.05
CA GLY A 386 -8.08 1.50 -17.67
C GLY A 386 -9.58 1.67 -17.93
N TRP A 387 -10.16 2.60 -17.19
CA TRP A 387 -11.52 3.10 -17.42
C TRP A 387 -11.43 4.52 -17.99
N HIS A 388 -12.02 4.73 -19.16
CA HIS A 388 -12.08 6.04 -19.83
C HIS A 388 -13.53 6.50 -19.93
N ASP A 389 -14.32 5.78 -20.73
CA ASP A 389 -15.75 5.99 -20.89
C ASP A 389 -16.45 4.74 -21.44
N MET A 390 -17.78 4.77 -21.44
CA MET A 390 -18.62 3.68 -21.95
C MET A 390 -18.41 3.43 -23.46
N LYS A 391 -18.15 4.47 -24.25
CA LYS A 391 -17.95 4.36 -25.70
C LYS A 391 -16.71 3.52 -26.00
N THR A 392 -15.62 3.77 -25.30
CA THR A 392 -14.35 3.07 -25.42
C THR A 392 -14.47 1.60 -25.00
N LEU A 393 -15.23 1.32 -23.93
CA LEU A 393 -15.53 -0.04 -23.51
C LEU A 393 -16.32 -0.79 -24.59
N LYS A 394 -17.42 -0.21 -25.09
CA LYS A 394 -18.25 -0.84 -26.14
C LYS A 394 -17.45 -1.09 -27.42
N GLN A 395 -16.63 -0.13 -27.83
CA GLN A 395 -15.73 -0.30 -28.99
C GLN A 395 -14.79 -1.50 -28.79
N SER A 396 -14.16 -1.60 -27.62
CA SER A 396 -13.28 -2.73 -27.29
C SER A 396 -14.01 -4.08 -27.31
N LEU A 397 -15.27 -4.11 -26.86
CA LEU A 397 -16.12 -5.30 -26.88
C LEU A 397 -16.63 -5.66 -28.28
N HIS A 398 -16.91 -4.68 -29.15
CA HIS A 398 -17.19 -4.92 -30.57
C HIS A 398 -15.96 -5.53 -31.27
N GLU A 399 -14.77 -5.00 -31.04
CA GLU A 399 -13.52 -5.54 -31.59
C GLU A 399 -13.22 -6.95 -31.09
N ALA A 400 -13.65 -7.29 -29.87
CA ALA A 400 -13.58 -8.63 -29.32
C ALA A 400 -14.70 -9.57 -29.79
N GLY A 401 -15.62 -9.06 -30.64
CA GLY A 401 -16.78 -9.79 -31.15
C GLY A 401 -17.82 -10.14 -30.09
N VAL A 402 -17.88 -9.40 -28.97
CA VAL A 402 -18.87 -9.57 -27.90
C VAL A 402 -20.16 -8.84 -28.23
N LEU A 403 -20.05 -7.66 -28.83
CA LEU A 403 -21.18 -6.85 -29.29
C LEU A 403 -21.28 -6.92 -30.82
N HIS A 404 -22.52 -6.88 -31.32
CA HIS A 404 -22.87 -6.88 -32.74
C HIS A 404 -23.47 -5.55 -33.15
#